data_AF-A0A0P1AIG7-F1
#
_entry.id   AF-A0A0P1AIG7-F1
#
_cell.length_a   1.000
_cell.length_b   1.000
_cell.length_c   1.000
_cell.angle_alpha   90.00
_cell.angle_beta   90.00
_cell.angle_gamma   90.00
#
_symmetry.space_group_name_H-M   'P 1'
#
loop_
_entity.id
_entity.type
_entity.pdbx_description
1 polymer ?
#
loop_
_entity_poly.entity_id
_entity_poly.type
_entity_poly.pdbx_seq_one_letter_code
_entity_poly.pdbx_strand_id
1 'polypeptide(L)'
;MHQTHCTNYRVHISIRCYLVVKDAIDGVIDNFDIIFHSVFAKYLTKYFNSRLHAMRMELFGFAGWIASALFYALFLIWAYVPDTTLKSVGFTYFPSKHWAVAVPAMIVVSYLFSIVIYKAVNLMSTPGLASYATIIDTHTVRLPEGTTCFEDDTMATPGIGDISVFEVNRHLFSATSDLVQESRRKIQN
;
A
#
# COMPACT_ATOMS: atom_id res chain seq x y z
N MET A 1 30.61 2.84 -8.65
CA MET A 1 29.84 3.68 -9.60
C MET A 1 28.66 2.96 -10.28
N HIS A 2 28.57 1.62 -10.28
CA HIS A 2 27.43 0.91 -10.90
C HIS A 2 26.12 0.89 -10.09
N GLN A 3 26.17 1.17 -8.78
CA GLN A 3 25.05 1.01 -7.86
C GLN A 3 24.04 2.17 -7.91
N THR A 4 24.50 3.39 -8.18
CA THR A 4 23.67 4.60 -8.28
C THR A 4 22.73 4.61 -9.49
N HIS A 5 23.11 3.96 -10.60
CA HIS A 5 22.24 3.83 -11.78
C HIS A 5 21.07 2.86 -11.52
N CYS A 6 21.28 1.79 -10.73
CA CYS A 6 20.24 0.81 -10.41
C CYS A 6 19.22 1.33 -9.39
N THR A 7 19.63 2.10 -8.39
CA THR A 7 18.70 2.72 -7.42
C THR A 7 17.83 3.78 -8.09
N ASN A 8 18.40 4.59 -8.98
CA ASN A 8 17.65 5.60 -9.73
C ASN A 8 16.58 4.95 -10.63
N TYR A 9 16.92 3.89 -11.38
CA TYR A 9 15.96 3.14 -12.20
C TYR A 9 14.83 2.49 -11.38
N ARG A 10 15.15 1.97 -10.20
CA ARG A 10 14.18 1.26 -9.33
C ARG A 10 13.16 2.21 -8.69
N VAL A 11 13.61 3.39 -8.23
CA VAL A 11 12.72 4.46 -7.75
C VAL A 11 11.84 4.99 -8.89
N HIS A 12 12.42 5.13 -10.09
CA HIS A 12 11.68 5.58 -11.27
C HIS A 12 10.59 4.58 -11.71
N ILE A 13 10.84 3.27 -11.60
CA ILE A 13 9.85 2.21 -11.85
C ILE A 13 8.76 2.19 -10.77
N SER A 14 9.11 2.33 -9.50
CA SER A 14 8.13 2.37 -8.40
C SER A 14 7.20 3.59 -8.51
N ILE A 15 7.74 4.78 -8.83
CA ILE A 15 6.93 6.00 -9.05
C ILE A 15 6.11 5.87 -10.33
N ARG A 16 6.67 5.37 -11.44
CA ARG A 16 5.89 5.10 -12.66
C ARG A 16 4.79 4.09 -12.44
N CYS A 17 4.96 3.11 -11.56
CA CYS A 17 3.91 2.14 -11.28
C CYS A 17 2.86 2.66 -10.32
N TYR A 18 3.22 3.49 -9.34
CA TYR A 18 2.22 4.23 -8.58
C TYR A 18 1.39 5.11 -9.53
N LEU A 19 2.04 5.77 -10.49
CA LEU A 19 1.36 6.54 -11.53
C LEU A 19 0.53 5.65 -12.45
N VAL A 20 0.98 4.48 -12.89
CA VAL A 20 0.16 3.56 -13.73
C VAL A 20 -1.04 2.99 -12.98
N VAL A 21 -0.87 2.62 -11.71
CA VAL A 21 -1.98 2.14 -10.87
C VAL A 21 -2.94 3.28 -10.59
N LYS A 22 -2.42 4.49 -10.30
CA LYS A 22 -3.22 5.70 -10.18
C LYS A 22 -3.96 6.01 -11.49
N ASP A 23 -3.30 5.97 -12.64
CA ASP A 23 -3.89 6.25 -13.96
C ASP A 23 -4.89 5.15 -14.38
N ALA A 24 -4.71 3.91 -13.93
CA ALA A 24 -5.66 2.83 -14.13
C ALA A 24 -6.91 2.99 -13.23
N ILE A 25 -6.72 3.44 -11.98
CA ILE A 25 -7.81 3.75 -11.06
C ILE A 25 -8.54 5.00 -11.55
N ASP A 26 -7.82 6.06 -11.89
CA ASP A 26 -8.32 7.31 -12.46
C ASP A 26 -9.01 7.05 -13.80
N GLY A 27 -8.51 6.14 -14.65
CA GLY A 27 -9.15 5.76 -15.91
C GLY A 27 -10.42 4.91 -15.75
N VAL A 28 -10.50 4.09 -14.71
CA VAL A 28 -11.74 3.37 -14.34
C VAL A 28 -12.77 4.35 -13.75
N ILE A 29 -12.31 5.30 -12.94
CA ILE A 29 -13.14 6.39 -12.41
C ILE A 29 -13.61 7.25 -13.58
N ASP A 30 -12.74 7.75 -14.45
CA ASP A 30 -13.07 8.60 -15.60
C ASP A 30 -14.07 7.96 -16.58
N ASN A 31 -14.01 6.64 -16.81
CA ASN A 31 -15.01 5.91 -17.62
C ASN A 31 -16.38 5.80 -16.92
N PHE A 32 -16.38 5.81 -15.59
CA PHE A 32 -17.59 5.79 -14.78
C PHE A 32 -18.19 7.20 -14.57
N ASP A 33 -17.41 8.25 -14.82
CA ASP A 33 -17.59 9.54 -14.18
C ASP A 33 -17.88 10.71 -15.15
N ILE A 34 -18.45 10.44 -16.33
CA ILE A 34 -18.95 11.53 -17.21
C ILE A 34 -20.12 12.30 -16.54
N ILE A 35 -20.81 11.72 -15.57
CA ILE A 35 -21.97 12.33 -14.90
C ILE A 35 -21.62 12.91 -13.52
N PHE A 36 -20.71 12.32 -12.73
CA PHE A 36 -20.38 12.78 -11.37
C PHE A 36 -19.14 13.72 -11.36
N HIS A 37 -18.14 13.50 -12.24
CA HIS A 37 -16.86 14.24 -12.29
C HIS A 37 -17.02 15.70 -12.71
N SER A 38 -17.94 15.98 -13.65
CA SER A 38 -18.11 17.32 -14.22
C SER A 38 -18.55 18.36 -13.18
N VAL A 39 -19.33 17.95 -12.18
CA VAL A 39 -19.85 18.85 -11.14
C VAL A 39 -19.10 18.68 -9.81
N PHE A 40 -18.84 17.45 -9.37
CA PHE A 40 -18.33 17.18 -8.02
C PHE A 40 -16.81 17.41 -7.91
N ALA A 41 -16.03 16.94 -8.87
CA ALA A 41 -14.57 17.08 -8.80
C ALA A 41 -14.08 18.49 -9.15
N LYS A 42 -14.73 19.20 -10.09
CA LYS A 42 -14.40 20.62 -10.35
C LYS A 42 -14.65 21.50 -9.12
N TYR A 43 -15.64 21.16 -8.29
CA TYR A 43 -15.94 21.86 -7.06
C TYR A 43 -14.95 21.53 -5.94
N LEU A 44 -14.59 20.25 -5.78
CA LEU A 44 -13.67 19.79 -4.74
C LEU A 44 -12.22 20.26 -4.98
N THR A 45 -11.73 20.20 -6.22
CA THR A 45 -10.35 20.63 -6.55
C THR A 45 -10.17 22.14 -6.42
N LYS A 46 -11.25 22.93 -6.62
CA LYS A 46 -11.22 24.40 -6.40
C LYS A 46 -11.23 24.78 -4.91
N TYR A 47 -11.82 23.94 -4.05
CA TYR A 47 -11.83 24.13 -2.59
C TYR A 47 -10.54 23.64 -1.90
N PHE A 48 -9.77 22.79 -2.59
CA PHE A 48 -8.53 22.16 -2.12
C PHE A 48 -7.37 23.17 -1.91
N ASN A 49 -7.33 24.28 -2.64
CA ASN A 49 -6.12 25.11 -2.78
C ASN A 49 -5.91 26.21 -1.71
N SER A 50 -6.74 26.30 -0.66
CA SER A 50 -6.64 27.38 0.34
C SER A 50 -6.35 26.86 1.76
N ARG A 51 -5.04 26.75 2.04
CA ARG A 51 -4.28 26.78 3.31
C ARG A 51 -5.04 26.77 4.68
N LEU A 52 -5.31 25.57 5.25
CA LEU A 52 -5.36 25.36 6.72
C LEU A 52 -5.35 23.85 7.11
N HIS A 53 -4.19 23.20 7.20
CA HIS A 53 -4.05 21.75 6.94
C HIS A 53 -4.25 20.73 8.08
N ALA A 54 -4.54 21.11 9.33
CA ALA A 54 -4.67 20.10 10.41
C ALA A 54 -6.13 19.87 10.88
N MET A 55 -6.81 20.91 11.40
CA MET A 55 -8.16 20.77 11.98
C MET A 55 -9.27 20.52 10.94
N ARG A 56 -9.00 20.80 9.66
CA ARG A 56 -9.96 20.65 8.54
C ARG A 56 -10.20 19.17 8.16
N MET A 57 -9.21 18.29 8.35
CA MET A 57 -9.31 16.91 7.86
C MET A 57 -10.40 16.12 8.56
N GLU A 58 -10.58 16.31 9.87
CA GLU A 58 -11.63 15.64 10.65
C GLU A 58 -13.03 16.14 10.26
N LEU A 59 -13.19 17.46 10.11
CA LEU A 59 -14.46 18.06 9.70
C LEU A 59 -14.85 17.66 8.27
N PHE A 60 -13.90 17.61 7.34
CA PHE A 60 -14.17 17.16 5.98
C PHE A 60 -14.37 15.66 5.87
N GLY A 61 -13.68 14.86 6.69
CA GLY A 61 -13.95 13.43 6.80
C GLY A 61 -15.39 13.18 7.24
N PHE A 62 -15.85 13.91 8.26
CA PHE A 62 -17.23 13.84 8.74
C PHE A 62 -18.25 14.34 7.71
N ALA A 63 -18.01 15.50 7.08
CA ALA A 63 -18.89 16.04 6.05
C ALA A 63 -18.95 15.12 4.81
N GLY A 64 -17.79 14.57 4.41
CA GLY A 64 -17.68 13.58 3.33
C GLY A 64 -18.40 12.28 3.65
N TRP A 65 -18.34 11.81 4.90
CA TRP A 65 -19.08 10.63 5.36
C TRP A 65 -20.59 10.84 5.28
N ILE A 66 -21.11 11.98 5.75
CA ILE A 66 -22.54 12.31 5.62
C ILE A 66 -22.95 12.41 4.15
N ALA A 67 -22.18 13.13 3.33
CA ALA A 67 -22.46 13.26 1.90
C ALA A 67 -22.48 11.89 1.21
N SER A 68 -21.50 11.04 1.49
CA SER A 68 -21.43 9.67 0.93
C SER A 68 -22.62 8.82 1.36
N ALA A 69 -23.04 8.91 2.63
CA ALA A 69 -24.21 8.19 3.12
C ALA A 69 -25.51 8.65 2.43
N LEU A 70 -25.67 9.96 2.21
CA LEU A 70 -26.81 10.53 1.49
C LEU A 70 -26.82 10.09 0.02
N PHE A 71 -25.69 10.19 -0.69
CA PHE A 71 -25.60 9.73 -2.08
C PHE A 71 -25.85 8.23 -2.20
N TYR A 72 -25.34 7.44 -1.26
CA TYR A 72 -25.60 6.00 -1.21
C TYR A 72 -27.09 5.70 -1.01
N ALA A 73 -27.77 6.39 -0.09
CA ALA A 73 -29.20 6.23 0.10
C ALA A 73 -30.01 6.58 -1.16
N LEU A 74 -29.68 7.69 -1.83
CA LEU A 74 -30.31 8.09 -3.10
C LEU A 74 -30.05 7.07 -4.21
N PHE A 75 -28.83 6.52 -4.28
CA PHE A 75 -28.47 5.46 -5.23
C PHE A 75 -29.30 4.20 -4.99
N LEU A 76 -29.48 3.76 -3.75
CA LEU A 76 -30.31 2.61 -3.42
C LEU A 76 -31.78 2.85 -3.78
N ILE A 77 -32.33 4.02 -3.45
CA ILE A 77 -33.71 4.38 -3.80
C ILE A 77 -33.90 4.28 -5.31
N TRP A 78 -33.00 4.86 -6.10
CA TRP A 78 -33.04 4.76 -7.55
C TRP A 78 -32.90 3.31 -8.06
N ALA A 79 -31.99 2.52 -7.48
CA ALA A 79 -31.75 1.14 -7.89
C ALA A 79 -32.97 0.24 -7.65
N TYR A 80 -33.65 0.37 -6.51
CA TYR A 80 -34.75 -0.51 -6.11
C TYR A 80 -36.14 -0.05 -6.58
N VAL A 81 -36.39 1.25 -6.77
CA VAL A 81 -37.73 1.73 -7.17
C VAL A 81 -38.00 1.41 -8.65
N PRO A 82 -39.07 0.69 -9.00
CA PRO A 82 -39.33 0.26 -10.38
C PRO A 82 -39.55 1.43 -11.35
N ASP A 83 -39.19 1.23 -12.62
CA ASP A 83 -39.24 2.26 -13.67
C ASP A 83 -40.65 2.81 -13.91
N THR A 84 -41.68 1.99 -13.66
CA THR A 84 -43.09 2.39 -13.78
C THR A 84 -43.44 3.52 -12.79
N THR A 85 -42.94 3.42 -11.56
CA THR A 85 -43.12 4.45 -10.53
C THR A 85 -42.31 5.69 -10.86
N LEU A 86 -41.05 5.55 -11.32
CA LEU A 86 -40.23 6.70 -11.73
C LEU A 86 -40.86 7.50 -12.88
N LYS A 87 -41.39 6.80 -13.90
CA LYS A 87 -42.09 7.43 -15.02
C LYS A 87 -43.35 8.18 -14.58
N SER A 88 -44.07 7.65 -13.60
CA SER A 88 -45.27 8.31 -13.04
C SER A 88 -44.96 9.63 -12.33
N VAL A 89 -43.77 9.74 -11.73
CA VAL A 89 -43.28 10.95 -11.05
C VAL A 89 -42.67 11.95 -12.05
N GLY A 90 -42.58 11.59 -13.33
CA GLY A 90 -42.05 12.46 -14.40
C GLY A 90 -40.57 12.25 -14.72
N PHE A 91 -39.91 11.27 -14.09
CA PHE A 91 -38.51 10.95 -14.38
C PHE A 91 -38.39 9.91 -15.49
N THR A 92 -38.20 10.37 -16.72
CA THR A 92 -38.21 9.52 -17.93
C THR A 92 -36.83 9.18 -18.50
N TYR A 93 -35.75 9.84 -18.07
CA TYR A 93 -34.43 9.80 -18.75
C TYR A 93 -33.28 9.22 -17.90
N PHE A 94 -33.54 8.35 -16.92
CA PHE A 94 -32.45 7.70 -16.18
C PHE A 94 -31.73 6.62 -17.02
N PRO A 95 -30.43 6.38 -16.78
CA PRO A 95 -29.71 5.30 -17.42
C PRO A 95 -30.29 3.94 -16.98
N SER A 96 -30.03 2.90 -17.77
CA SER A 96 -30.53 1.56 -17.48
C SER A 96 -30.11 1.07 -16.09
N LYS A 97 -31.04 0.44 -15.36
CA LYS A 97 -30.80 -0.10 -14.01
C LYS A 97 -29.70 -1.15 -13.93
N HIS A 98 -29.31 -1.77 -15.05
CA HIS A 98 -28.16 -2.69 -15.05
C HIS A 98 -26.88 -2.02 -14.57
N TRP A 99 -26.76 -0.68 -14.73
CA TRP A 99 -25.63 0.07 -14.25
C TRP A 99 -25.52 -0.03 -12.73
N ALA A 100 -26.62 -0.12 -11.99
CA ALA A 100 -26.60 -0.26 -10.54
C ALA A 100 -25.81 -1.50 -10.04
N VAL A 101 -25.74 -2.56 -10.85
CA VAL A 101 -24.96 -3.77 -10.58
C VAL A 101 -23.59 -3.73 -11.26
N ALA A 102 -23.50 -3.09 -12.43
CA ALA A 102 -22.24 -2.95 -13.14
C ALA A 102 -21.23 -2.07 -12.38
N VAL A 103 -21.66 -0.95 -11.76
CA VAL A 103 -20.74 -0.07 -11.00
C VAL A 103 -20.03 -0.84 -9.90
N PRO A 104 -20.75 -1.48 -8.95
CA PRO A 104 -20.09 -2.09 -7.81
C PRO A 104 -19.22 -3.27 -8.24
N ALA A 105 -19.64 -4.02 -9.26
CA ALA A 105 -18.83 -5.09 -9.84
C ALA A 105 -17.53 -4.56 -10.45
N MET A 106 -17.58 -3.47 -11.23
CA MET A 106 -16.39 -2.86 -11.83
C MET A 106 -15.43 -2.33 -10.77
N ILE A 107 -15.92 -1.73 -9.69
CA ILE A 107 -15.08 -1.26 -8.57
C ILE A 107 -14.34 -2.43 -7.92
N VAL A 108 -15.04 -3.53 -7.62
CA VAL A 108 -14.43 -4.72 -6.99
C VAL A 108 -13.37 -5.34 -7.90
N VAL A 109 -13.69 -5.55 -9.18
CA VAL A 109 -12.76 -6.14 -10.15
C VAL A 109 -11.53 -5.24 -10.32
N SER A 110 -11.71 -3.93 -10.43
CA SER A 110 -10.62 -2.98 -10.58
C SER A 110 -9.72 -2.93 -9.35
N TYR A 111 -10.30 -2.98 -8.14
CA TYR A 111 -9.56 -3.05 -6.89
C TYR A 111 -8.69 -4.32 -6.82
N LEU A 112 -9.27 -5.50 -7.09
CA LEU A 112 -8.53 -6.75 -7.09
C LEU A 112 -7.41 -6.76 -8.15
N PHE A 113 -7.72 -6.26 -9.34
CA PHE A 113 -6.75 -6.13 -10.43
C PHE A 113 -5.58 -5.21 -10.05
N SER A 114 -5.85 -4.09 -9.36
CA SER A 114 -4.82 -3.17 -8.87
C SER A 114 -3.85 -3.84 -7.89
N ILE A 115 -4.34 -4.71 -7.01
CA ILE A 115 -3.50 -5.48 -6.06
C ILE A 115 -2.57 -6.42 -6.81
N VAL A 116 -3.10 -7.13 -7.81
CA VAL A 116 -2.31 -8.06 -8.62
C VAL A 116 -1.22 -7.32 -9.39
N ILE A 117 -1.56 -6.20 -10.04
CA ILE A 117 -0.57 -5.36 -10.74
C ILE A 117 0.49 -4.85 -9.76
N TYR A 118 0.07 -4.33 -8.62
CA TYR A 118 1.00 -3.84 -7.61
C TYR A 118 1.98 -4.94 -7.18
N LYS A 119 1.50 -6.17 -6.92
CA LYS A 119 2.37 -7.30 -6.60
C LYS A 119 3.31 -7.67 -7.76
N ALA A 120 2.79 -7.74 -8.98
CA ALA A 120 3.58 -8.07 -10.17
C ALA A 120 4.72 -7.06 -10.39
N VAL A 121 4.41 -5.77 -10.29
CA VAL A 121 5.38 -4.69 -10.37
C VAL A 121 6.44 -4.79 -9.27
N ASN A 122 6.02 -4.99 -8.02
CA ASN A 122 6.96 -5.11 -6.91
C ASN A 122 7.90 -6.29 -7.12
N LEU A 123 7.38 -7.41 -7.64
CA LEU A 123 8.19 -8.57 -7.96
C LEU A 123 9.19 -8.27 -9.11
N MET A 124 8.75 -7.59 -10.17
CA MET A 124 9.65 -7.12 -11.24
C MET A 124 10.74 -6.16 -10.73
N SER A 125 10.43 -5.41 -9.68
CA SER A 125 11.34 -4.44 -9.07
C SER A 125 12.21 -5.03 -7.96
N THR A 126 11.99 -6.29 -7.55
CA THR A 126 12.75 -6.97 -6.50
C THR A 126 13.97 -7.67 -7.11
N PRO A 127 15.18 -7.62 -6.49
CA PRO A 127 16.32 -8.42 -6.96
C PRO A 127 15.99 -9.92 -6.90
N GLY A 128 16.65 -10.75 -7.72
CA GLY A 128 16.49 -12.20 -7.64
C GLY A 128 16.76 -12.72 -6.21
N LEU A 129 16.07 -13.79 -5.80
CA LEU A 129 16.07 -14.27 -4.40
C LEU A 129 17.48 -14.59 -3.86
N ALA A 130 18.39 -15.03 -4.73
CA ALA A 130 19.77 -15.35 -4.36
C ALA A 130 20.69 -14.12 -4.26
N SER A 131 20.21 -12.92 -4.61
CA SER A 131 21.03 -11.71 -4.58
C SER A 131 21.15 -11.16 -3.17
N TYR A 132 22.36 -10.83 -2.74
CA TYR A 132 22.62 -10.18 -1.46
C TYR A 132 21.88 -8.83 -1.30
N ALA A 133 21.51 -8.19 -2.42
CA ALA A 133 20.76 -6.95 -2.43
C ALA A 133 19.32 -7.07 -1.89
N THR A 134 18.83 -8.28 -1.59
CA THR A 134 17.58 -8.49 -0.85
C THR A 134 17.76 -8.40 0.66
N ILE A 135 18.98 -8.58 1.16
CA ILE A 135 19.34 -8.57 2.57
C ILE A 135 19.91 -7.21 2.98
N ILE A 136 20.71 -6.59 2.11
CA ILE A 136 21.36 -5.29 2.35
C ILE A 136 20.97 -4.27 1.29
N ASP A 137 20.56 -3.09 1.73
CA ASP A 137 20.17 -1.96 0.91
C ASP A 137 21.08 -0.74 1.13
N THR A 138 20.74 0.39 0.50
CA THR A 138 21.51 1.64 0.62
C THR A 138 21.36 2.28 2.00
N HIS A 139 20.27 1.97 2.71
CA HIS A 139 19.96 2.51 4.02
C HIS A 139 20.40 1.60 5.17
N THR A 140 21.06 0.49 4.88
CA THR A 140 21.61 -0.41 5.89
C THR A 140 22.74 0.30 6.65
N VAL A 141 22.55 0.49 7.96
CA VAL A 141 23.50 1.15 8.86
C VAL A 141 24.27 0.09 9.60
N ARG A 142 25.51 -0.19 9.22
CA ARG A 142 26.32 -1.20 9.93
C ARG A 142 26.90 -0.64 11.23
N LEU A 143 27.08 -1.53 12.20
CA LEU A 143 27.88 -1.21 13.38
C LEU A 143 29.35 -0.91 13.00
N PRO A 144 30.06 -0.07 13.79
CA PRO A 144 31.49 0.16 13.61
C PRO A 144 32.29 -1.15 13.62
N GLU A 145 33.36 -1.21 12.83
CA GLU A 145 34.22 -2.39 12.78
C GLU A 145 34.79 -2.72 14.17
N GLY A 146 34.59 -3.96 14.62
CA GLY A 146 35.04 -4.43 15.93
C GLY A 146 34.03 -4.25 17.07
N THR A 147 32.87 -3.65 16.83
CA THR A 147 31.77 -3.57 17.81
C THR A 147 30.72 -4.61 17.46
N THR A 148 30.56 -5.64 18.31
CA THR A 148 29.43 -6.59 18.20
C THR A 148 28.33 -6.15 19.15
N CYS A 149 27.08 -6.45 18.82
CA CYS A 149 25.96 -6.25 19.75
C CYS A 149 25.93 -7.28 20.90
N PHE A 150 26.96 -8.13 21.00
CA PHE A 150 27.04 -9.26 21.92
C PHE A 150 28.23 -9.20 22.89
N GLU A 151 29.24 -8.33 22.66
CA GLU A 151 30.49 -8.32 23.44
C GLU A 151 30.76 -7.04 24.26
N ASP A 152 29.82 -6.11 24.41
CA ASP A 152 30.06 -4.92 25.25
C ASP A 152 28.78 -4.40 25.94
N ASP A 153 28.54 -4.90 27.16
CA ASP A 153 27.47 -4.44 28.07
C ASP A 153 27.95 -3.31 29.00
N THR A 154 29.19 -2.81 28.83
CA THR A 154 29.77 -1.81 29.75
C THR A 154 29.27 -0.38 29.50
N MET A 155 28.54 -0.15 28.40
CA MET A 155 27.87 1.13 28.10
C MET A 155 26.36 1.02 28.37
N ALA A 156 25.75 2.06 28.95
CA ALA A 156 24.32 2.07 29.32
C ALA A 156 23.35 1.90 28.13
N THR A 157 23.84 2.04 26.89
CA THR A 157 23.08 1.72 25.67
C THR A 157 24.07 1.35 24.55
N PRO A 158 23.99 0.15 23.95
CA PRO A 158 24.86 -0.23 22.84
C PRO A 158 24.55 0.59 21.58
N GLY A 159 25.52 0.68 20.66
CA GLY A 159 25.33 1.35 19.38
C GLY A 159 24.21 0.70 18.55
N ILE A 160 23.34 1.51 17.95
CA ILE A 160 22.25 1.00 17.10
C ILE A 160 22.73 0.86 15.65
N GLY A 161 22.62 -0.35 15.12
CA GLY A 161 23.00 -0.68 13.75
C GLY A 161 22.50 -2.05 13.34
N ASP A 162 22.42 -2.29 12.03
CA ASP A 162 22.03 -3.53 11.41
C ASP A 162 23.13 -4.58 11.59
N ILE A 163 22.78 -5.66 12.27
CA ILE A 163 23.66 -6.81 12.52
C ILE A 163 23.61 -7.71 11.29
N SER A 164 24.77 -8.19 10.84
CA SER A 164 24.81 -9.09 9.68
C SER A 164 24.17 -10.45 10.01
N VAL A 165 23.46 -11.03 9.05
CA VAL A 165 22.87 -12.38 9.18
C VAL A 165 23.92 -13.45 9.52
N PHE A 166 25.16 -13.25 9.05
CA PHE A 166 26.28 -14.15 9.35
C PHE A 166 26.63 -14.14 10.83
N GLU A 167 26.63 -12.97 11.45
CA GLU A 167 26.93 -12.79 12.86
C GLU A 167 25.83 -13.34 13.74
N VAL A 168 24.55 -13.02 13.44
CA VAL A 168 23.40 -13.61 14.14
C VAL A 168 23.42 -15.13 14.06
N ASN A 169 23.64 -15.70 12.88
CA ASN A 169 23.70 -17.15 12.70
C ASN A 169 24.86 -17.78 13.48
N ARG A 170 26.05 -17.15 13.45
CA ARG A 170 27.19 -17.63 14.22
C ARG A 170 26.86 -17.71 15.72
N HIS A 171 26.27 -16.66 16.29
CA HIS A 171 25.92 -16.62 17.71
C HIS A 171 24.76 -17.55 18.09
N LEU A 172 23.70 -17.62 17.27
CA LEU A 172 22.53 -18.45 17.56
C LEU A 172 22.87 -19.95 17.48
N PHE A 173 23.67 -20.34 16.49
CA PHE A 173 23.96 -21.76 16.23
C PHE A 173 25.21 -22.27 16.93
N SER A 174 26.19 -21.43 17.32
CA SER A 174 27.34 -21.87 18.13
C SER A 174 26.90 -22.33 19.53
N ALA A 175 26.04 -21.55 20.19
CA ALA A 175 25.52 -21.88 21.52
C ALA A 175 24.73 -23.20 21.50
N THR A 176 23.98 -23.44 20.43
CA THR A 176 23.20 -24.67 20.28
C THR A 176 24.12 -25.90 20.10
N SER A 177 25.18 -25.79 19.30
CA SER A 177 26.15 -26.89 19.16
C SER A 177 26.82 -27.25 20.48
N ASP A 178 27.16 -26.25 21.28
CA ASP A 178 27.83 -26.45 22.57
C ASP A 178 26.92 -27.18 23.59
N LEU A 179 25.63 -26.80 23.66
CA LEU A 179 24.64 -27.46 24.51
C LEU A 179 24.36 -28.90 24.08
N VAL A 180 24.29 -29.16 22.78
CA VAL A 180 24.10 -30.51 22.24
C VAL A 180 25.32 -31.38 22.54
N GLN A 181 26.52 -30.83 22.41
CA GLN A 181 27.76 -31.55 22.66
C GLN A 181 27.97 -31.83 24.16
N GLU A 182 27.57 -30.91 25.03
CA GLU A 182 27.55 -31.11 26.48
C GLU A 182 26.55 -32.19 26.90
N SER A 183 25.34 -32.19 26.32
CA SER A 183 24.33 -33.22 26.57
C SER A 183 24.80 -34.60 26.12
N ARG A 184 25.48 -34.70 24.96
CA ARG A 184 26.09 -35.96 24.51
C ARG A 184 27.19 -36.45 25.45
N ARG A 185 28.05 -35.56 25.96
CA ARG A 185 29.09 -35.93 26.93
C ARG A 185 28.50 -36.49 28.23
N LYS A 186 27.35 -35.98 28.68
CA LYS A 186 26.64 -36.49 29.87
C LYS A 186 25.95 -37.84 29.68
N ILE A 187 25.66 -38.25 28.45
CA ILE A 187 25.09 -39.57 28.15
C ILE A 187 26.20 -40.63 28.04
N GLN A 188 27.42 -40.21 27.72
CA GLN A 188 28.58 -41.09 27.55
C GLN A 188 29.39 -41.34 28.85
N ASN A 189 29.10 -40.59 29.92
CA ASN A 189 29.65 -40.78 31.26
C ASN A 189 28.58 -41.36 32.20
#